data_AF-A0A086PAC2-F1
#
_entry.id   AF-A0A086PAC2-F1
#
_cell.length_a   1.000
_cell.length_b   1.000
_cell.length_c   1.000
_cell.angle_alpha   90.00
_cell.angle_beta   90.00
_cell.angle_gamma   90.00
#
_symmetry.space_group_name_H-M   'P 1'
#
loop_
_entity.id
_entity.type
_entity.pdbx_description
1 polymer ?
#
loop_
_entity_poly.entity_id
_entity_poly.type
_entity_poly.pdbx_seq_one_letter_code
_entity_poly.pdbx_strand_id
1 'polypeptide(L)'
;MSSIRNTVDRLAAWLAGRFHVTLRFTVHQRLAPIVEPLIERLLLFDDDGETYRCSISHWTLNERPVLHTHRGVVSTLRVDGPLQDAGRTCLPRGGLIEAPHVTAHLDPIAARQLDNLLQDAIDEVIQNWIIEHGLYDQPRQRREIDRRRADREAKRIIAAWVSDATADASGEACREGSNHA
;
A
#
# COMPACT_ATOMS: atom_id res chain seq x y z
N MET A 1 18.95 -8.03 17.03
CA MET A 1 19.44 -6.65 17.26
C MET A 1 20.13 -6.12 15.99
N SER A 2 19.35 -5.73 14.98
CA SER A 2 19.88 -5.20 13.69
C SER A 2 18.94 -4.18 13.03
N SER A 3 18.31 -3.32 13.84
CA SER A 3 17.39 -2.28 13.33
C SER A 3 18.01 -0.88 13.40
N ILE A 4 18.98 -0.64 14.28
CA ILE A 4 19.58 0.68 14.52
C ILE A 4 20.70 1.01 13.51
N ARG A 5 21.30 0.02 12.84
CA ARG A 5 22.33 0.28 11.83
C ARG A 5 21.78 0.87 10.52
N ASN A 6 20.58 0.47 10.10
CA ASN A 6 19.99 0.94 8.82
C ASN A 6 19.52 2.40 8.86
N THR A 7 19.19 2.95 10.04
CA THR A 7 18.74 4.34 10.19
C THR A 7 19.90 5.33 10.16
N VAL A 8 21.06 4.95 10.71
CA VAL A 8 22.28 5.78 10.71
C VAL A 8 22.87 5.88 9.30
N ASP A 9 22.85 4.79 8.52
CA ASP A 9 23.35 4.80 7.14
C ASP A 9 22.47 5.65 6.21
N ARG A 10 21.15 5.67 6.42
CA ARG A 10 20.23 6.56 5.67
C ARG A 10 20.43 8.04 6.00
N LEU A 11 20.71 8.37 7.27
CA LEU A 11 21.02 9.74 7.71
C LEU A 11 22.40 10.19 7.20
N ALA A 12 23.39 9.30 7.17
CA ALA A 12 24.70 9.57 6.59
C ALA A 12 24.63 9.77 5.06
N ALA A 13 23.82 8.97 4.35
CA ALA A 13 23.57 9.14 2.92
C ALA A 13 22.81 10.44 2.59
N TRP A 14 21.88 10.85 3.47
CA TRP A 14 21.13 12.11 3.34
C TRP A 14 22.01 13.35 3.59
N LEU A 15 22.94 13.27 4.55
CA LEU A 15 23.93 14.33 4.82
C LEU A 15 25.05 14.40 3.77
N ALA A 16 25.32 13.31 3.04
CA ALA A 16 26.37 13.21 2.02
C ALA A 16 25.96 13.71 0.61
N GLY A 17 24.90 14.51 0.50
CA GLY A 17 24.74 15.57 -0.51
C GLY A 17 25.09 15.25 -1.98
N ARG A 18 24.04 15.08 -2.79
CA ARG A 18 23.92 15.53 -4.20
C ARG A 18 24.75 14.81 -5.27
N PHE A 19 24.57 13.51 -5.43
CA PHE A 19 24.83 12.88 -6.72
C PHE A 19 23.54 12.77 -7.51
N HIS A 20 23.28 13.75 -8.38
CA HIS A 20 22.24 13.61 -9.40
C HIS A 20 22.81 12.71 -10.48
N VAL A 21 22.10 11.63 -10.81
CA VAL A 21 22.46 10.73 -11.90
C VAL A 21 21.46 10.93 -13.02
N THR A 22 21.96 11.13 -14.24
CA THR A 22 21.10 11.21 -15.42
C THR A 22 20.80 9.81 -15.93
N LEU A 23 19.54 9.39 -15.82
CA LEU A 23 19.03 8.19 -16.47
C LEU A 23 18.49 8.55 -17.86
N ARG A 24 18.81 7.72 -18.87
CA ARG A 24 18.31 7.90 -20.24
C ARG A 24 17.58 6.64 -20.67
N PHE A 25 16.36 6.82 -21.16
CA PHE A 25 15.50 5.73 -21.63
C PHE A 25 15.01 6.05 -23.04
N THR A 26 14.86 5.01 -23.87
CA THR A 26 14.20 5.09 -25.17
C THR A 26 12.83 4.46 -25.04
N VAL A 27 11.80 5.21 -25.44
CA VAL A 27 10.40 4.78 -25.35
C VAL A 27 9.71 4.96 -26.68
N HIS A 28 8.74 4.10 -26.98
CA HIS A 28 7.91 4.26 -28.17
C HIS A 28 7.09 5.56 -28.07
N GLN A 29 6.98 6.32 -29.17
CA GLN A 29 6.35 7.65 -29.18
C GLN A 29 4.95 7.67 -28.55
N ARG A 30 4.13 6.63 -28.81
CA ARG A 30 2.78 6.51 -28.24
C ARG A 30 2.75 6.28 -26.73
N LEU A 31 3.81 5.73 -26.16
CA LEU A 31 3.92 5.44 -24.74
C LEU A 31 4.52 6.62 -23.95
N ALA A 32 5.28 7.50 -24.62
CA ALA A 32 5.96 8.61 -23.94
C ALA A 32 5.00 9.46 -23.08
N PRO A 33 3.82 9.93 -23.57
CA PRO A 33 2.91 10.73 -22.76
C PRO A 33 2.29 9.99 -21.57
N ILE A 34 2.30 8.65 -21.61
CA ILE A 34 1.74 7.81 -20.55
C ILE A 34 2.80 7.54 -19.48
N VAL A 35 4.04 7.27 -19.90
CA VAL A 35 5.11 6.82 -19.02
C VAL A 35 5.87 7.98 -18.37
N GLU A 36 6.03 9.11 -19.06
CA GLU A 36 6.72 10.30 -18.56
C GLU A 36 6.22 10.74 -17.17
N PRO A 37 4.91 11.01 -16.94
CA PRO A 37 4.44 11.44 -15.62
C PRO A 37 4.56 10.34 -14.54
N LEU A 38 4.60 9.06 -14.92
CA LEU A 38 4.81 7.97 -13.98
C LEU A 38 6.27 7.94 -13.50
N ILE A 39 7.22 8.09 -14.42
CA ILE A 39 8.65 8.18 -14.09
C ILE A 39 8.91 9.41 -13.23
N GLU A 40 8.35 10.57 -13.59
CA GLU A 40 8.52 11.80 -12.79
C GLU A 40 8.07 11.60 -11.34
N ARG A 41 6.90 10.97 -11.11
CA ARG A 41 6.40 10.66 -9.76
C ARG A 41 7.30 9.70 -9.00
N LEU A 42 7.88 8.70 -9.68
CA LEU A 42 8.79 7.73 -9.07
C LEU A 42 10.15 8.34 -8.71
N LEU A 43 10.58 9.38 -9.42
CA LEU A 43 11.87 10.04 -9.21
C LEU A 43 11.83 11.15 -8.14
N LEU A 44 10.64 11.55 -7.67
CA LEU A 44 10.53 12.51 -6.56
C LEU A 44 11.30 11.99 -5.34
N PHE A 45 12.18 12.84 -4.79
CA PHE A 45 12.99 12.52 -3.62
C PHE A 45 12.35 13.09 -2.35
N ASP A 46 11.13 12.64 -2.09
CA ASP A 46 10.29 12.99 -0.95
C ASP A 46 9.48 11.76 -0.51
N ASP A 47 8.64 11.95 0.53
CA ASP A 47 7.80 10.89 1.09
C ASP A 47 6.79 10.34 0.06
N ASP A 48 6.31 11.18 -0.86
CA ASP A 48 5.39 10.78 -1.93
C ASP A 48 6.10 9.86 -2.94
N GLY A 49 7.28 10.27 -3.41
CA GLY A 49 8.09 9.47 -4.32
C GLY A 49 8.52 8.15 -3.68
N GLU A 50 8.87 8.15 -2.40
CA GLU A 50 9.14 6.90 -1.66
C GLU A 50 7.90 6.00 -1.59
N THR A 51 6.73 6.58 -1.29
CA THR A 51 5.47 5.84 -1.28
C THR A 51 5.17 5.21 -2.63
N TYR A 52 5.36 5.95 -3.73
CA TYR A 52 5.21 5.41 -5.09
C TYR A 52 6.17 4.25 -5.34
N ARG A 53 7.47 4.39 -5.05
CA ARG A 53 8.47 3.31 -5.22
C ARG A 53 8.13 2.09 -4.36
N CYS A 54 7.71 2.28 -3.11
CA CYS A 54 7.28 1.20 -2.24
C CYS A 54 6.05 0.47 -2.81
N SER A 55 5.06 1.20 -3.34
CA SER A 55 3.82 0.62 -3.89
C SER A 55 4.06 -0.35 -5.05
N ILE A 56 5.09 -0.09 -5.87
CA ILE A 56 5.45 -0.92 -7.04
C ILE A 56 6.72 -1.74 -6.81
N SER A 57 7.28 -1.74 -5.60
CA SER A 57 8.55 -2.43 -5.30
C SER A 57 8.53 -3.92 -5.66
N HIS A 58 7.36 -4.55 -5.59
CA HIS A 58 7.15 -5.92 -5.99
C HIS A 58 7.38 -6.15 -7.50
N TRP A 59 7.29 -5.14 -8.36
CA TRP A 59 7.48 -5.30 -9.81
C TRP A 59 8.91 -5.69 -10.19
N THR A 60 9.90 -5.27 -9.40
CA THR A 60 11.32 -5.57 -9.67
C THR A 60 11.79 -6.87 -9.02
N LEU A 61 11.00 -7.44 -8.11
CA LEU A 61 11.36 -8.63 -7.34
C LEU A 61 10.73 -9.92 -7.89
N ASN A 62 9.69 -9.81 -8.73
CA ASN A 62 8.92 -10.95 -9.19
C ASN A 62 9.31 -11.36 -10.61
N GLU A 63 9.45 -12.67 -10.85
CA GLU A 63 9.77 -13.24 -12.17
C GLU A 63 8.68 -12.97 -13.20
N ARG A 64 7.41 -12.92 -12.75
CA ARG A 64 6.25 -12.63 -13.59
C ARG A 64 5.69 -11.25 -13.25
N PRO A 65 5.19 -10.49 -14.25
CA PRO A 65 4.45 -9.26 -13.99
C PRO A 65 3.26 -9.54 -13.07
N VAL A 66 3.04 -8.67 -12.10
CA VAL A 66 1.94 -8.82 -11.14
C VAL A 66 0.74 -8.01 -11.61
N LEU A 67 -0.43 -8.65 -11.63
CA LEU A 67 -1.70 -7.98 -11.95
C LEU A 67 -2.29 -7.35 -10.69
N HIS A 68 -2.40 -8.14 -9.62
CA HIS A 68 -2.97 -7.73 -8.34
C HIS A 68 -2.18 -8.34 -7.19
N THR A 69 -2.09 -7.61 -6.09
CA THR A 69 -1.59 -8.13 -4.81
C THR A 69 -2.62 -7.82 -3.74
N HIS A 70 -3.16 -8.85 -3.12
CA HIS A 70 -4.01 -8.75 -1.94
C HIS A 70 -3.17 -9.06 -0.71
N ARG A 71 -3.19 -8.19 0.28
CA ARG A 71 -2.34 -8.30 1.46
C ARG A 71 -3.18 -8.21 2.74
N GLY A 72 -3.18 -9.29 3.51
CA GLY A 72 -3.58 -9.28 4.90
C GLY A 72 -2.41 -8.91 5.81
N VAL A 73 -2.62 -9.02 7.13
CA VAL A 73 -1.56 -8.70 8.11
C VAL A 73 -0.35 -9.64 7.96
N VAL A 74 -0.61 -10.94 7.74
CA VAL A 74 0.42 -12.00 7.66
C VAL A 74 0.34 -12.84 6.39
N SER A 75 -0.70 -12.65 5.58
CA SER A 75 -0.94 -13.41 4.35
C SER A 75 -0.91 -12.48 3.13
N THR A 76 -0.50 -13.02 1.99
CA THR A 76 -0.45 -12.32 0.71
C THR A 76 -0.89 -13.27 -0.39
N LEU A 77 -1.77 -12.78 -1.27
CA LEU A 77 -2.03 -13.38 -2.59
C LEU A 77 -1.46 -12.46 -3.66
N ARG A 78 -0.60 -13.01 -4.50
CA ARG A 78 -0.12 -12.38 -5.73
C ARG A 78 -0.78 -13.06 -6.92
N VAL A 79 -1.37 -12.28 -7.82
CA VAL A 79 -1.96 -12.76 -9.07
C VAL A 79 -1.02 -12.42 -10.22
N ASP A 80 -0.55 -13.44 -10.94
CA ASP A 80 0.47 -13.30 -11.95
C ASP A 80 -0.13 -13.07 -13.34
N GLY A 81 0.42 -12.09 -14.05
CA GLY A 81 0.11 -11.80 -15.44
C GLY A 81 1.15 -12.35 -16.42
N PRO A 82 1.04 -11.98 -17.72
CA PRO A 82 -0.05 -11.22 -18.31
C PRO A 82 -1.36 -12.02 -18.37
N LEU A 83 -2.51 -11.32 -18.45
CA LEU A 83 -3.80 -11.97 -18.71
C LEU A 83 -3.77 -12.75 -20.04
N GLN A 84 -4.38 -13.93 -20.04
CA GLN A 84 -4.53 -14.81 -21.19
C GLN A 84 -5.97 -14.81 -21.63
N ASP A 85 -6.21 -14.56 -22.92
CA ASP A 85 -7.53 -14.69 -23.51
C ASP A 85 -7.96 -16.17 -23.50
N ALA A 86 -9.08 -16.45 -22.84
CA ALA A 86 -9.73 -17.77 -22.79
C ALA A 86 -11.16 -17.69 -23.36
N GLY A 87 -11.36 -16.87 -24.40
CA GLY A 87 -12.61 -16.70 -25.12
C GLY A 87 -13.55 -15.71 -24.44
N ARG A 88 -14.35 -16.16 -23.48
CA ARG A 88 -15.32 -15.28 -22.77
C ARG A 88 -14.73 -14.61 -21.53
N THR A 89 -13.54 -15.01 -21.12
CA THR A 89 -12.88 -14.48 -19.92
C THR A 89 -11.38 -14.39 -20.14
N CYS A 90 -10.74 -13.52 -19.37
CA CYS A 90 -9.30 -13.42 -19.30
C CYS A 90 -8.83 -14.11 -18.01
N LEU A 91 -7.87 -15.03 -18.14
CA LEU A 91 -7.31 -15.76 -17.00
C LEU A 91 -5.91 -15.22 -16.65
N PRO A 92 -5.54 -15.18 -15.37
CA PRO A 92 -4.17 -14.93 -14.98
C PRO A 92 -3.26 -16.08 -15.44
N ARG A 93 -1.95 -15.86 -15.45
CA ARG A 93 -0.95 -16.91 -15.71
C ARG A 93 -0.74 -17.85 -14.51
N GLY A 94 -1.29 -17.49 -13.36
CA GLY A 94 -1.21 -18.23 -12.11
C GLY A 94 -1.23 -17.26 -10.93
N GLY A 95 -0.72 -17.72 -9.79
CA GLY A 95 -0.54 -16.87 -8.63
C GLY A 95 0.39 -17.49 -7.60
N LEU A 96 0.61 -16.77 -6.51
CA LEU A 96 1.38 -17.21 -5.36
C LEU A 96 0.65 -16.80 -4.09
N ILE A 97 0.41 -17.77 -3.20
CA ILE A 97 -0.03 -17.52 -1.84
C ILE A 97 1.18 -17.63 -0.92
N GLU A 98 1.32 -16.65 -0.04
CA GLU A 98 2.27 -16.65 1.05
C GLU A 98 1.53 -16.38 2.36
N ALA A 99 1.70 -17.25 3.35
CA ALA A 99 1.19 -17.10 4.70
C ALA A 99 2.14 -17.81 5.67
N PRO A 100 2.01 -17.65 7.01
CA PRO A 100 2.88 -18.36 7.93
C PRO A 100 2.86 -19.87 7.67
N HIS A 101 4.03 -20.42 7.34
CA HIS A 101 4.24 -21.84 7.01
C HIS A 101 3.58 -22.33 5.69
N VAL A 102 3.06 -21.43 4.86
CA VAL A 102 2.43 -21.77 3.58
C VAL A 102 3.01 -20.90 2.47
N THR A 103 3.63 -21.54 1.48
CA THR A 103 4.00 -20.92 0.21
C THR A 103 3.53 -21.84 -0.90
N ALA A 104 2.57 -21.38 -1.71
CA ALA A 104 1.94 -22.22 -2.72
C ALA A 104 1.72 -21.47 -4.03
N HIS A 105 2.22 -22.04 -5.12
CA HIS A 105 1.88 -21.58 -6.46
C HIS A 105 0.49 -22.04 -6.84
N LEU A 106 -0.27 -21.16 -7.47
CA LEU A 106 -1.60 -21.42 -7.99
C LEU A 106 -1.56 -21.54 -9.50
N ASP A 107 -2.30 -22.52 -10.03
CA ASP A 107 -2.64 -22.55 -11.45
C ASP A 107 -3.58 -21.37 -11.82
N PRO A 108 -3.75 -21.07 -13.12
CA PRO A 108 -4.62 -19.99 -13.60
C PRO A 108 -6.05 -19.99 -13.03
N ILE A 109 -6.66 -21.17 -12.84
CA ILE A 109 -8.05 -21.30 -12.41
C ILE A 109 -8.15 -21.04 -10.91
N ALA A 110 -7.28 -21.67 -10.12
CA ALA A 110 -7.21 -21.45 -8.68
C ALA A 110 -6.88 -19.99 -8.35
N ALA A 111 -5.95 -19.38 -9.08
CA ALA A 111 -5.59 -17.98 -8.91
C ALA A 111 -6.78 -17.04 -9.19
N ARG A 112 -7.54 -17.30 -10.27
CA ARG A 112 -8.73 -16.51 -10.60
C ARG A 112 -9.85 -16.67 -9.57
N GLN A 113 -10.10 -17.90 -9.12
CA GLN A 113 -11.14 -18.17 -8.12
C GLN A 113 -10.83 -17.46 -6.80
N LEU A 114 -9.59 -17.55 -6.32
CA LEU A 114 -9.21 -16.91 -5.08
C LEU A 114 -9.16 -15.38 -5.20
N ASP A 115 -8.70 -14.84 -6.33
CA ASP A 115 -8.74 -13.40 -6.62
C ASP A 115 -10.18 -12.86 -6.54
N ASN A 116 -11.14 -13.54 -7.18
CA ASN A 116 -12.55 -13.16 -7.11
C ASN A 116 -13.10 -13.24 -5.68
N LEU A 117 -12.82 -14.31 -4.94
CA LEU A 117 -13.28 -14.45 -3.55
C LEU A 117 -12.77 -13.31 -2.66
N LEU A 118 -11.52 -12.88 -2.84
CA LEU A 118 -10.96 -11.76 -2.09
C LEU A 118 -11.57 -10.43 -2.52
N GLN A 119 -11.81 -10.22 -3.82
CA GLN A 119 -12.49 -9.02 -4.31
C GLN A 119 -13.92 -8.92 -3.76
N ASP A 120 -14.69 -10.01 -3.79
CA ASP A 120 -16.05 -10.07 -3.24
C ASP A 120 -16.03 -9.76 -1.73
N ALA A 121 -15.09 -10.32 -0.97
CA ALA A 121 -14.94 -10.05 0.46
C ALA A 121 -14.53 -8.59 0.76
N ILE A 122 -13.67 -8.00 -0.06
CA ILE A 122 -13.28 -6.59 0.06
C ILE A 122 -14.50 -5.70 -0.21
N ASP A 123 -15.24 -5.98 -1.28
CA ASP A 123 -16.43 -5.21 -1.65
C ASP A 123 -17.51 -5.30 -0.56
N GLU A 124 -17.74 -6.48 0.01
CA GLU A 124 -18.66 -6.66 1.12
C GLU A 124 -18.28 -5.81 2.34
N VAL A 125 -17.01 -5.85 2.76
CA VAL A 125 -16.52 -5.05 3.90
C VAL A 125 -16.67 -3.55 3.63
N ILE A 126 -16.33 -3.10 2.42
CA ILE A 126 -16.47 -1.68 2.05
C ILE A 126 -17.95 -1.27 2.05
N GLN A 127 -18.86 -2.08 1.49
CA GLN A 127 -20.29 -1.78 1.48
C GLN A 127 -20.87 -1.72 2.89
N ASN A 128 -20.52 -2.66 3.76
CA ASN A 128 -20.97 -2.65 5.14
C ASN A 128 -20.48 -1.39 5.86
N TRP A 129 -19.21 -1.01 5.68
CA TRP A 129 -18.67 0.23 6.27
C TRP A 129 -19.41 1.48 5.78
N ILE A 130 -19.71 1.56 4.47
CA ILE A 130 -20.47 2.66 3.87
C ILE A 130 -21.86 2.79 4.52
N ILE A 131 -22.55 1.67 4.73
CA ILE A 131 -23.89 1.63 5.32
C ILE A 131 -23.83 2.01 6.81
N GLU A 132 -22.96 1.36 7.58
CA GLU A 132 -22.81 1.59 9.02
C GLU A 132 -22.50 3.05 9.37
N HIS A 133 -21.72 3.72 8.50
CA HIS A 133 -21.31 5.11 8.69
C HIS A 133 -22.19 6.12 7.92
N GLY A 134 -23.30 5.68 7.33
CA GLY A 134 -24.26 6.55 6.64
C GLY A 134 -23.64 7.36 5.50
N LEU A 135 -22.62 6.83 4.81
CA LEU A 135 -21.89 7.60 3.80
C LEU A 135 -22.76 7.93 2.57
N TYR A 136 -23.86 7.21 2.36
CA TYR A 136 -24.84 7.53 1.32
C TYR A 136 -25.61 8.83 1.59
N ASP A 137 -25.77 9.22 2.86
CA ASP A 137 -26.49 10.43 3.26
C ASP A 137 -25.59 11.69 3.21
N GLN A 138 -24.28 11.48 3.06
CA GLN A 138 -23.32 12.58 2.97
C GLN A 138 -23.31 13.22 1.57
N PRO A 139 -23.05 14.54 1.48
CA PRO A 139 -22.85 15.18 0.19
C PRO A 139 -21.73 14.51 -0.60
N ARG A 140 -21.99 14.21 -1.88
CA ARG A 140 -20.98 13.62 -2.77
C ARG A 140 -19.74 14.50 -2.81
N GLN A 141 -18.60 13.93 -2.42
CA GLN A 141 -17.32 14.62 -2.49
C GLN A 141 -16.75 14.57 -3.92
N ARG A 142 -15.94 15.58 -4.27
CA ARG A 142 -15.17 15.57 -5.51
C ARG A 142 -14.04 14.53 -5.41
N ARG A 143 -13.63 13.99 -6.56
CA ARG A 143 -12.46 13.08 -6.61
C ARG A 143 -11.16 13.83 -6.37
N GLU A 144 -11.10 15.09 -6.80
CA GLU A 144 -9.94 15.94 -6.61
C GLU A 144 -9.87 16.42 -5.15
N ILE A 145 -8.71 16.24 -4.54
CA ILE A 145 -8.43 16.65 -3.17
C ILE A 145 -7.51 17.88 -3.22
N ASP A 146 -7.86 18.96 -2.50
CA ASP A 146 -6.89 20.01 -2.18
C ASP A 146 -5.89 19.46 -1.16
N ARG A 147 -4.82 18.86 -1.69
CA ARG A 147 -3.78 18.16 -0.90
C ARG A 147 -3.23 19.02 0.22
N ARG A 148 -2.94 20.30 -0.05
CA ARG A 148 -2.36 21.20 0.96
C ARG A 148 -3.29 21.38 2.16
N ARG A 149 -4.60 21.42 1.92
CA ARG A 149 -5.59 21.51 3.00
C ARG A 149 -5.80 20.14 3.66
N ALA A 150 -6.03 19.09 2.87
CA ALA A 150 -6.33 17.76 3.37
C ALA A 150 -5.17 17.15 4.17
N ASP A 151 -3.94 17.28 3.72
CA ASP A 151 -2.77 16.69 4.39
C ASP A 151 -2.48 17.39 5.73
N ARG A 152 -2.70 18.71 5.80
CA ARG A 152 -2.60 19.44 7.08
C ARG A 152 -3.68 18.99 8.06
N GLU A 153 -4.89 18.78 7.58
CA GLU A 153 -5.99 18.33 8.41
C GLU A 153 -5.77 16.89 8.89
N ALA A 154 -5.35 15.99 8.00
CA ALA A 154 -4.98 14.62 8.36
C ALA A 154 -3.90 14.58 9.44
N LYS A 155 -2.84 15.39 9.31
CA LYS A 155 -1.78 15.50 10.34
C LYS A 155 -2.32 15.96 11.69
N ARG A 156 -3.28 16.89 11.70
CA ARG A 156 -3.93 17.36 12.94
C ARG A 156 -4.77 16.27 13.59
N ILE A 157 -5.60 15.57 12.81
CA ILE A 157 -6.45 14.48 13.30
C ILE A 157 -5.58 13.35 13.88
N ILE A 158 -4.51 12.98 13.18
CA ILE A 158 -3.55 11.97 13.66
C ILE A 158 -2.91 12.41 14.97
N ALA A 159 -2.45 13.67 15.07
CA ALA A 159 -1.82 14.19 16.28
C ALA A 159 -2.79 14.22 17.49
N ALA A 160 -4.05 14.58 17.26
CA ALA A 160 -5.09 14.55 18.29
C ALA A 160 -5.33 13.11 18.78
N TRP A 161 -5.53 12.17 17.85
CA TRP A 161 -5.76 10.77 18.20
C TRP A 161 -4.60 10.15 18.98
N VAL A 162 -3.34 10.44 18.61
CA VAL A 162 -2.17 9.98 19.35
C VAL A 162 -2.15 10.56 20.77
N SER A 163 -2.49 11.84 20.92
CA SER A 163 -2.51 12.51 22.23
C SER A 163 -3.55 11.86 23.15
N ASP A 164 -4.76 11.62 22.64
CA ASP A 164 -5.84 10.99 23.39
C ASP A 164 -5.49 9.55 23.79
N ALA A 165 -4.94 8.75 22.86
CA ALA A 165 -4.51 7.38 23.13
C ALA A 165 -3.39 7.31 24.20
N THR A 166 -2.47 8.28 24.23
CA THR A 166 -1.42 8.35 25.27
C THR A 166 -1.93 8.82 26.63
N ALA A 167 -2.98 9.64 26.66
CA ALA A 167 -3.61 10.10 27.89
C ALA A 167 -4.36 8.96 28.60
N ASP A 168 -5.06 8.11 27.84
CA ASP A 168 -5.75 6.93 28.37
C ASP A 168 -4.77 5.90 28.97
N ALA A 169 -3.65 5.64 28.29
CA ALA A 169 -2.59 4.76 28.81
C ALA A 169 -1.93 5.29 30.10
N SER A 170 -1.91 6.61 30.30
CA SER A 170 -1.38 7.26 31.51
C SER A 170 -2.36 7.22 32.68
N GLY A 171 -3.66 7.11 32.40
CA GLY A 171 -4.74 7.03 33.39
C GLY A 171 -4.91 5.64 34.02
N GLU A 172 -4.59 4.57 33.30
CA GLU A 172 -4.60 3.20 33.84
C GLU A 172 -3.45 2.95 34.83
N ALA A 173 -2.26 3.50 34.57
CA ALA A 173 -1.10 3.37 35.46
C ALA A 173 -1.30 4.02 36.85
N CYS A 174 -2.24 4.96 37.00
CA CYS A 174 -2.52 5.63 38.28
C CYS A 174 -3.57 4.91 39.16
N ARG A 175 -4.20 3.81 38.69
CA ARG A 175 -5.25 3.11 39.45
C ARG A 175 -4.79 1.85 40.19
N GLU A 176 -3.62 1.31 39.88
CA GLU A 176 -3.00 0.18 40.61
C GLU A 176 -2.07 0.68 41.73
N GLY A 177 -2.63 1.33 42.74
CA GLY A 177 -1.82 1.90 43.82
C GLY A 177 -2.59 2.22 45.08
N SER A 178 -3.65 1.47 45.41
CA SER A 178 -4.29 1.58 46.73
C SER A 178 -5.17 0.36 46.98
N ASN A 179 -4.58 -0.71 47.55
CA ASN A 179 -5.24 -1.68 48.42
C ASN A 179 -4.27 -2.79 48.84
N HIS A 180 -3.45 -2.51 49.84
CA HIS A 180 -2.97 -3.53 50.78
C HIS A 180 -2.97 -2.91 52.18
N ALA A 181 -4.05 -3.20 52.92
CA ALA A 181 -4.12 -3.11 54.36
C ALA A 181 -3.97 -4.52 54.94
#